data_AF-A0AB39QD54-F1
#
_entry.id   AF-A0AB39QD54-F1
#
_cell.length_a   1.000
_cell.length_b   1.000
_cell.length_c   1.000
_cell.angle_alpha   90.00
_cell.angle_beta   90.00
_cell.angle_gamma   90.00
#
_symmetry.space_group_name_H-M   'P 1'
#
loop_
_entity.id
_entity.type
_entity.pdbx_description
1 polymer ?
#
loop_
_entity_poly.entity_id
_entity_poly.type
_entity_poly.pdbx_seq_one_letter_code
_entity_poly.pdbx_strand_id
1 'polypeptide(L)'
;MRGSVDFVFGNATAVIDKSTLHMLPWPGGTILAPNTDYRKKYGILITHSSINSTALSRTMYFGRPWHNSPEAHPQAVIRETLVSGAVDASQPWTNMTPDYPRSWARFKEYKNTGGGAGFGANAPKLTDAEAADFTAAKYLAGSDGWNPTKDNALGSID
;
A
#
# COMPACT_ATOMS: atom_id res chain seq x y z
N MET A 1 -4.87 0.08 12.60
CA MET A 1 -3.49 -0.37 12.89
C MET A 1 -2.59 0.82 13.17
N ARG A 2 -1.52 0.65 13.96
CA ARG A 2 -0.57 1.73 14.27
C ARG A 2 0.86 1.20 14.40
N GLY A 3 1.84 2.00 13.98
CA GLY A 3 3.27 1.66 14.06
C GLY A 3 4.14 2.77 13.48
N SER A 4 5.46 2.65 13.60
CA SER A 4 6.42 3.67 13.14
C SER A 4 7.09 3.30 11.82
N VAL A 5 7.76 2.14 11.77
CA VAL A 5 8.57 1.69 10.63
C VAL A 5 8.10 0.31 10.21
N ASP A 6 7.84 0.15 8.91
CA ASP A 6 7.56 -1.12 8.24
C ASP A 6 6.48 -1.98 8.95
N PHE A 7 5.48 -1.34 9.56
CA PHE A 7 4.55 -2.04 10.46
C PHE A 7 3.51 -2.92 9.74
N VAL A 8 3.51 -2.91 8.41
CA VAL A 8 2.86 -3.90 7.55
C VAL A 8 3.91 -4.41 6.55
N PHE A 9 4.37 -5.65 6.74
CA PHE A 9 5.47 -6.22 5.96
C PHE A 9 5.21 -7.69 5.61
N GLY A 10 5.96 -8.22 4.65
CA GLY A 10 5.92 -9.63 4.30
C GLY A 10 5.44 -9.96 2.88
N ASN A 11 5.31 -11.26 2.63
CA ASN A 11 5.10 -11.86 1.30
C ASN A 11 3.64 -12.33 1.11
N ALA A 12 2.73 -11.91 1.97
CA ALA A 12 1.32 -12.28 1.82
C ALA A 12 0.70 -11.56 0.61
N THR A 13 -0.29 -12.21 -0.02
CA THR A 13 -1.31 -11.48 -0.77
C THR A 13 -2.32 -10.97 0.24
N ALA A 14 -2.34 -9.68 0.51
CA ALA A 14 -3.10 -9.09 1.62
C ALA A 14 -3.91 -7.88 1.17
N VAL A 15 -5.08 -7.70 1.78
CA VAL A 15 -5.94 -6.53 1.58
C VAL A 15 -6.23 -5.91 2.94
N ILE A 16 -5.97 -4.61 3.04
CA ILE A 16 -6.37 -3.75 4.15
C ILE A 16 -7.43 -2.80 3.59
N ASP A 17 -8.69 -3.11 3.86
CA ASP A 17 -9.85 -2.36 3.38
C ASP A 17 -10.52 -1.60 4.54
N LYS A 18 -11.11 -0.43 4.25
CA LYS A 18 -11.92 0.36 5.19
C LYS A 18 -11.31 0.53 6.59
N SER A 19 -10.01 0.78 6.62
CA SER A 19 -9.22 0.77 7.86
C SER A 19 -8.58 2.13 8.14
N THR A 20 -8.23 2.36 9.41
CA THR A 20 -7.41 3.50 9.82
C THR A 20 -6.00 3.03 10.14
N LEU A 21 -5.02 3.61 9.46
CA LEU A 21 -3.59 3.40 9.65
C LEU A 21 -2.99 4.65 10.29
N HIS A 22 -2.50 4.52 11.53
CA HIS A 22 -1.88 5.61 12.27
C HIS A 22 -0.36 5.45 12.32
N MET A 23 0.36 6.31 11.61
CA MET A 23 1.82 6.32 11.61
C MET A 23 2.33 7.07 12.85
N LEU A 24 2.97 6.37 13.77
CA LEU A 24 3.63 6.96 14.92
C LEU A 24 4.85 7.77 14.44
N PRO A 25 5.09 9.00 14.94
CA PRO A 25 6.19 9.84 14.50
C PRO A 25 7.55 9.13 14.59
N TRP A 26 8.23 9.02 13.46
CA TRP A 26 9.57 8.48 13.35
C TRP A 26 10.27 9.07 12.12
N PRO A 27 11.52 9.53 12.20
CA PRO A 27 12.23 10.04 11.03
C PRO A 27 12.26 8.99 9.90
N GLY A 28 11.57 9.27 8.81
CA GLY A 28 11.45 8.36 7.66
C GLY A 28 10.59 7.12 7.93
N GLY A 29 9.61 7.20 8.83
CA GLY A 29 8.70 6.09 9.10
C GLY A 29 7.87 5.68 7.88
N THR A 30 7.49 4.41 7.87
CA THR A 30 6.91 3.69 6.72
C THR A 30 5.75 2.81 7.16
N ILE A 31 4.73 2.68 6.30
CA ILE A 31 3.66 1.70 6.52
C ILE A 31 4.11 0.33 6.02
N LEU A 32 4.61 0.29 4.79
CA LEU A 32 4.75 -0.93 4.00
C LEU A 32 6.21 -1.35 3.80
N ALA A 33 6.50 -2.63 4.02
CA ALA A 33 7.72 -3.29 3.57
C ALA A 33 7.42 -4.67 2.95
N PRO A 34 6.77 -4.72 1.78
CA PRO A 34 6.46 -5.98 1.13
C PRO A 34 7.74 -6.64 0.60
N ASN A 35 7.80 -7.97 0.69
CA ASN A 35 8.79 -8.81 0.01
C ASN A 35 8.10 -9.83 -0.91
N THR A 36 7.09 -9.34 -1.65
CA THR A 36 6.26 -10.15 -2.54
C THR A 36 7.12 -10.97 -3.49
N ASP A 37 6.89 -12.27 -3.55
CA ASP A 37 7.53 -13.17 -4.51
C ASP A 37 7.19 -12.73 -5.94
N TYR A 38 8.17 -12.69 -6.86
CA TYR A 38 7.96 -12.23 -8.24
C TYR A 38 6.93 -13.07 -9.00
N ARG A 39 6.69 -14.31 -8.59
CA ARG A 39 5.67 -15.20 -9.18
C ARG A 39 4.25 -14.80 -8.76
N LYS A 40 4.10 -14.02 -7.69
CA LYS A 40 2.81 -13.47 -7.27
C LYS A 40 2.54 -12.16 -7.99
N LYS A 41 1.39 -12.11 -8.67
CA LYS A 41 0.87 -10.87 -9.26
C LYS A 41 0.55 -9.82 -8.20
N TYR A 42 -0.01 -10.25 -7.07
CA TYR A 42 -0.50 -9.40 -6.01
C TYR A 42 0.36 -9.52 -4.74
N GLY A 43 0.68 -8.37 -4.15
CA GLY A 43 1.29 -8.26 -2.84
C GLY A 43 0.28 -7.66 -1.86
N ILE A 44 0.55 -6.43 -1.40
CA ILE A 44 -0.28 -5.77 -0.38
C ILE A 44 -1.13 -4.66 -1.01
N LEU A 45 -2.43 -4.70 -0.79
CA LEU A 45 -3.39 -3.66 -1.17
C LEU A 45 -3.90 -2.92 0.07
N ILE A 46 -3.77 -1.60 0.09
CA ILE A 46 -4.52 -0.72 1.01
C ILE A 46 -5.59 -0.01 0.18
N THR A 47 -6.86 -0.13 0.57
CA THR A 47 -7.98 0.44 -0.18
C THR A 47 -9.05 1.04 0.74
N HIS A 48 -9.75 2.07 0.27
CA HIS A 48 -10.83 2.77 1.01
C HIS A 48 -10.51 3.11 2.46
N SER A 49 -9.25 3.44 2.74
CA SER A 49 -8.74 3.58 4.09
C SER A 49 -8.42 5.03 4.44
N SER A 50 -7.95 5.28 5.66
CA SER A 50 -7.33 6.54 6.06
C SER A 50 -5.92 6.30 6.61
N ILE A 51 -4.99 7.14 6.19
CA ILE A 51 -3.60 7.18 6.67
C ILE A 51 -3.40 8.52 7.38
N ASN A 52 -3.11 8.48 8.67
CA ASN A 52 -2.91 9.66 9.49
C ASN A 52 -1.66 9.55 10.37
N SER A 53 -1.18 10.69 10.85
CA SER A 53 0.00 10.80 11.70
C SER A 53 0.03 12.16 12.38
N THR A 54 0.69 12.26 13.53
CA THR A 54 1.05 13.51 14.21
C THR A 54 2.47 13.96 13.90
N ALA A 55 3.18 13.27 13.00
CA ALA A 55 4.52 13.63 12.57
C ALA A 55 4.54 14.98 11.83
N LEU A 56 5.73 15.55 11.69
CA LEU A 56 5.93 16.75 10.87
C LEU A 56 5.54 16.46 9.42
N SER A 57 5.10 17.50 8.71
CA SER A 57 4.71 17.37 7.31
C SER A 57 5.87 16.83 6.47
N ARG A 58 5.57 15.91 5.54
CA ARG A 58 6.53 15.35 4.56
C ARG A 58 7.75 14.66 5.20
N THR A 59 7.54 13.95 6.31
CA THR A 59 8.61 13.17 6.99
C THR A 59 8.40 11.66 6.96
N MET A 60 7.25 11.22 6.45
CA MET A 60 6.83 9.82 6.42
C MET A 60 6.61 9.36 4.97
N TYR A 61 6.57 8.04 4.78
CA TYR A 61 6.44 7.41 3.47
C TYR A 61 5.42 6.27 3.51
N PHE A 62 4.78 5.96 2.38
CA PHE A 62 3.96 4.77 2.23
C PHE A 62 4.75 3.49 2.48
N GLY A 63 5.97 3.38 1.95
CA GLY A 63 6.75 2.17 2.14
C GLY A 63 8.06 2.14 1.38
N ARG A 64 8.75 1.01 1.54
CA ARG A 64 10.05 0.73 0.93
C ARG A 64 10.17 -0.75 0.55
N PRO A 65 10.94 -1.08 -0.50
CA PRO A 65 10.99 -2.44 -1.02
C PRO A 65 11.89 -3.33 -0.17
N TRP A 66 11.30 -4.34 0.50
CA TRP A 66 12.08 -5.31 1.26
C TRP A 66 12.54 -6.45 0.34
N HIS A 67 13.76 -6.35 -0.16
CA HIS A 67 14.39 -7.41 -0.92
C HIS A 67 15.20 -8.30 0.03
N ASN A 68 14.55 -9.27 0.66
CA ASN A 68 15.19 -10.19 1.62
C ASN A 68 15.61 -11.54 1.02
N SER A 69 15.20 -11.83 -0.22
CA SER A 69 15.61 -13.01 -0.98
C SER A 69 15.60 -12.70 -2.48
N PRO A 70 16.34 -13.45 -3.32
CA PRO A 70 16.37 -13.23 -4.77
C PRO A 70 14.99 -13.27 -5.46
N GLU A 71 14.02 -13.94 -4.84
CA GLU A 71 12.65 -14.05 -5.35
C GLU A 71 11.78 -12.84 -5.03
N ALA A 72 12.21 -11.95 -4.14
CA ALA A 72 11.43 -10.81 -3.71
C ALA A 72 11.39 -9.74 -4.81
N HIS A 73 10.24 -9.53 -5.46
CA HIS A 73 9.92 -8.35 -6.26
C HIS A 73 8.74 -7.60 -5.63
N PRO A 74 9.02 -6.74 -4.63
CA PRO A 74 8.03 -6.07 -3.78
C PRO A 74 6.89 -5.42 -4.56
N GLN A 75 5.66 -5.67 -4.12
CA GLN A 75 4.45 -5.11 -4.73
C GLN A 75 3.54 -4.53 -3.67
N ALA A 76 3.10 -3.30 -3.89
CA ALA A 76 2.05 -2.69 -3.10
C ALA A 76 1.23 -1.69 -3.90
N VAL A 77 -0.05 -1.62 -3.59
CA VAL A 77 -0.97 -0.61 -4.12
C VAL A 77 -1.69 0.08 -2.97
N ILE A 78 -1.74 1.41 -3.00
CA ILE A 78 -2.60 2.21 -2.11
C ILE A 78 -3.62 2.94 -2.98
N ARG A 79 -4.90 2.65 -2.80
CA ARG A 79 -5.96 3.22 -3.63
C ARG A 79 -7.14 3.77 -2.81
N GLU A 80 -7.80 4.78 -3.35
CA GLU A 80 -9.04 5.37 -2.82
C GLU A 80 -8.92 5.68 -1.31
N THR A 81 -7.73 6.11 -0.88
CA THR A 81 -7.36 6.27 0.52
C THR A 81 -7.09 7.74 0.82
N LEU A 82 -7.60 8.24 1.95
CA LEU A 82 -7.32 9.59 2.43
C LEU A 82 -5.97 9.61 3.15
N VAL A 83 -5.05 10.49 2.75
CA VAL A 83 -3.67 10.55 3.24
C VAL A 83 -3.35 11.92 3.83
N SER A 84 -2.93 11.95 5.10
CA SER A 84 -2.50 13.17 5.77
C SER A 84 -1.20 13.73 5.17
N GLY A 85 -0.96 15.04 5.34
CA GLY A 85 0.25 15.71 4.84
C GLY A 85 1.57 15.32 5.54
N ALA A 86 1.53 14.37 6.48
CA ALA A 86 2.75 13.81 7.07
C ALA A 86 3.54 12.96 6.05
N VAL A 87 2.85 12.33 5.09
CA VAL A 87 3.49 11.62 3.98
C VAL A 87 4.05 12.63 2.98
N ASP A 88 5.29 12.43 2.51
CA ASP A 88 5.85 13.28 1.45
C ASP A 88 5.20 12.99 0.10
N ALA A 89 4.21 13.78 -0.28
CA ALA A 89 3.49 13.62 -1.55
C ALA A 89 4.39 13.74 -2.80
N SER A 90 5.56 14.38 -2.70
CA SER A 90 6.49 14.51 -3.84
C SER A 90 7.40 13.29 -4.02
N GLN A 91 7.52 12.45 -2.99
CA GLN A 91 8.23 11.19 -3.00
C GLN A 91 7.63 10.24 -1.96
N PRO A 92 6.42 9.71 -2.18
CA PRO A 92 5.69 9.02 -1.15
C PRO A 92 6.24 7.62 -0.86
N TRP A 93 7.12 7.09 -1.70
CA TRP A 93 7.83 5.82 -1.50
C TRP A 93 9.31 6.11 -1.26
N THR A 94 9.97 5.31 -0.41
CA THR A 94 11.39 5.50 -0.11
C THR A 94 12.21 4.25 -0.42
N ASN A 95 13.52 4.40 -0.55
CA ASN A 95 14.42 3.27 -0.76
C ASN A 95 14.64 2.53 0.57
N MET A 96 14.80 1.22 0.50
CA MET A 96 15.31 0.44 1.64
C MET A 96 16.82 0.27 1.53
N THR A 97 17.30 -0.09 0.34
CA THR A 97 18.71 -0.16 -0.04
C THR A 97 18.92 0.52 -1.39
N PRO A 98 20.16 0.86 -1.76
CA PRO A 98 20.48 1.41 -3.09
C PRO A 98 20.28 0.41 -4.24
N ASP A 99 20.58 -0.87 -4.02
CA ASP A 99 20.55 -1.92 -5.06
C ASP A 99 19.14 -2.23 -5.56
N TYR A 100 18.15 -2.05 -4.68
CA TYR A 100 16.73 -2.27 -4.97
C TYR A 100 15.94 -1.01 -4.64
N PRO A 101 16.03 0.03 -5.49
CA PRO A 101 15.38 1.30 -5.22
C PRO A 101 13.86 1.17 -5.34
N ARG A 102 13.12 2.14 -4.78
CA ARG A 102 11.66 2.21 -4.88
C ARG A 102 11.13 2.12 -6.32
N SER A 103 11.90 2.63 -7.29
CA SER A 103 11.54 2.66 -8.72
C SER A 103 11.63 1.29 -9.39
N TRP A 104 12.37 0.35 -8.80
CA TRP A 104 12.44 -1.03 -9.25
C TRP A 104 11.24 -1.87 -8.76
N ALA A 105 10.66 -1.48 -7.63
CA ALA A 105 9.51 -2.15 -7.03
C ALA A 105 8.20 -1.89 -7.79
N ARG A 106 7.22 -2.77 -7.59
CA ARG A 106 5.87 -2.67 -8.17
C ARG A 106 4.95 -1.84 -7.27
N PHE A 107 5.35 -0.60 -6.98
CA PHE A 107 4.56 0.33 -6.17
C PHE A 107 3.66 1.19 -7.03
N LYS A 108 2.39 1.27 -6.66
CA LYS A 108 1.39 2.07 -7.38
C LYS A 108 0.40 2.74 -6.42
N GLU A 109 -0.20 3.81 -6.91
CA GLU A 109 -1.31 4.48 -6.25
C GLU A 109 -2.49 4.67 -7.19
N TYR A 110 -3.70 4.85 -6.65
CA TYR A 110 -4.88 5.15 -7.46
C TYR A 110 -5.91 5.97 -6.69
N LYS A 111 -6.27 7.16 -7.19
CA LYS A 111 -7.32 8.03 -6.61
C LYS A 111 -7.21 8.25 -5.09
N ASN A 112 -5.99 8.29 -4.54
CA ASN A 112 -5.76 8.76 -3.18
C ASN A 112 -6.05 10.26 -3.08
N THR A 113 -6.47 10.72 -1.91
CA THR A 113 -6.80 12.13 -1.65
C THR A 113 -6.10 12.64 -0.39
N GLY A 114 -6.16 13.95 -0.14
CA GLY A 114 -5.51 14.59 1.01
C GLY A 114 -4.09 15.07 0.73
N GLY A 115 -3.49 15.77 1.71
CA GLY A 115 -2.20 16.46 1.53
C GLY A 115 -0.99 15.54 1.32
N GLY A 116 -1.11 14.25 1.64
CA GLY A 116 -0.08 13.23 1.41
C GLY A 116 -0.32 12.38 0.17
N ALA A 117 -1.38 12.65 -0.61
CA ALA A 117 -1.63 11.93 -1.85
C ALA A 117 -0.53 12.24 -2.88
N GLY A 118 0.15 11.20 -3.36
CA GLY A 118 1.35 11.38 -4.17
C GLY A 118 1.09 12.10 -5.50
N PHE A 119 2.05 12.88 -5.98
CA PHE A 119 2.03 13.50 -7.31
C PHE A 119 3.37 13.38 -8.03
N GLY A 120 3.36 13.58 -9.34
CA GLY A 120 4.55 13.54 -10.18
C GLY A 120 5.12 12.13 -10.39
N ALA A 121 6.32 12.06 -10.97
CA ALA A 121 6.93 10.81 -11.42
C ALA A 121 7.31 9.84 -10.27
N ASN A 122 7.51 10.36 -9.06
CA ASN A 122 7.84 9.55 -7.88
C ASN A 122 6.62 8.90 -7.22
N ALA A 123 5.43 9.17 -7.73
CA ALA A 123 4.15 8.64 -7.25
C ALA A 123 3.45 7.86 -8.37
N PRO A 124 3.96 6.67 -8.77
CA PRO A 124 3.45 5.95 -9.93
C PRO A 124 1.96 5.63 -9.78
N LYS A 125 1.15 6.00 -10.77
CA LYS A 125 -0.30 5.79 -10.73
C LYS A 125 -0.73 4.57 -11.54
N LEU A 126 -1.83 3.95 -11.12
CA LEU A 126 -2.65 3.12 -12.00
C LEU A 126 -3.55 4.03 -12.83
N THR A 127 -3.78 3.64 -14.07
CA THR A 127 -4.92 4.10 -14.88
C THR A 127 -6.22 3.48 -14.38
N ASP A 128 -7.36 4.03 -14.78
CA ASP A 128 -8.68 3.45 -14.46
C ASP A 128 -8.80 2.00 -14.98
N ALA A 129 -8.25 1.71 -16.17
CA ALA A 129 -8.25 0.37 -16.75
C ALA A 129 -7.39 -0.61 -15.93
N GLU A 130 -6.19 -0.21 -15.52
CA GLU A 130 -5.35 -1.04 -14.64
C GLU A 130 -6.03 -1.23 -13.28
N ALA A 131 -6.61 -0.18 -12.69
CA ALA A 131 -7.24 -0.24 -11.38
C ALA A 131 -8.41 -1.23 -11.28
N ALA A 132 -9.06 -1.57 -12.41
CA ALA A 132 -10.07 -2.62 -12.46
C ALA A 132 -9.52 -4.01 -12.06
N ASP A 133 -8.21 -4.22 -12.20
CA ASP A 133 -7.53 -5.48 -11.89
C ASP A 133 -6.84 -5.47 -10.51
N PHE A 134 -6.86 -4.34 -9.80
CA PHE A 134 -6.27 -4.17 -8.46
C PHE A 134 -7.35 -3.95 -7.39
N THR A 135 -8.33 -4.85 -7.33
CA THR A 135 -9.44 -4.82 -6.36
C THR A 135 -9.27 -5.90 -5.29
N ALA A 136 -9.95 -5.75 -4.15
CA ALA A 136 -9.96 -6.76 -3.08
C ALA A 136 -10.39 -8.14 -3.60
N ALA A 137 -11.45 -8.18 -4.42
CA ALA A 137 -11.94 -9.39 -5.06
C ALA A 137 -10.87 -10.05 -5.95
N LYS A 138 -10.09 -9.26 -6.72
CA LYS A 138 -9.02 -9.79 -7.57
C LYS A 138 -7.83 -10.29 -6.75
N TYR A 139 -7.46 -9.58 -5.68
CA TYR A 139 -6.37 -9.96 -4.79
C TYR A 139 -6.65 -11.29 -4.08
N LEU A 140 -7.89 -11.46 -3.59
CA LEU A 140 -8.25 -12.56 -2.70
C LEU A 140 -8.95 -13.73 -3.40
N ALA A 141 -9.19 -13.63 -4.71
CA ALA A 141 -9.79 -14.69 -5.52
C ALA A 141 -9.10 -16.05 -5.37
N GLY A 142 -7.78 -16.09 -5.15
CA GLY A 142 -7.06 -17.35 -5.03
C GLY A 142 -7.32 -18.30 -6.21
N SER A 143 -7.25 -19.60 -5.95
CA SER A 143 -7.65 -20.65 -6.90
C SER A 143 -9.11 -21.07 -6.75
N ASP A 144 -9.77 -20.69 -5.65
CA ASP A 144 -11.14 -21.06 -5.29
C ASP A 144 -12.18 -20.00 -5.66
N GLY A 145 -11.74 -18.84 -6.14
CA GLY A 145 -12.60 -17.73 -6.53
C GLY A 145 -13.13 -16.92 -5.35
N TRP A 146 -12.53 -17.02 -4.16
CA TRP A 146 -13.04 -16.36 -2.96
C TRP A 146 -13.23 -14.84 -3.16
N ASN A 147 -14.40 -14.34 -2.78
CA ASN A 147 -14.70 -12.91 -2.89
C ASN A 147 -15.33 -12.37 -1.59
N PRO A 148 -14.51 -11.82 -0.67
CA PRO A 148 -15.00 -11.32 0.61
C PRO A 148 -15.87 -10.06 0.49
N THR A 149 -15.91 -9.41 -0.68
CA THR A 149 -16.79 -8.24 -0.86
C THR A 149 -18.23 -8.63 -1.15
N LYS A 150 -18.50 -9.90 -1.49
CA LYS A 150 -19.85 -10.44 -1.66
C LYS A 150 -20.42 -10.99 -0.35
N ASP A 151 -19.56 -11.57 0.48
CA ASP A 151 -19.97 -12.20 1.74
C ASP A 151 -20.48 -11.17 2.77
N ASN A 152 -19.97 -9.93 2.72
CA ASN A 152 -20.43 -8.83 3.59
C ASN A 152 -21.81 -8.25 3.20
N ALA A 153 -22.41 -8.66 2.08
CA ALA A 153 -23.77 -8.22 1.71
C ALA A 153 -24.89 -9.05 2.36
N LEU A 154 -24.55 -10.12 3.09
CA LEU A 154 -25.50 -10.99 3.80
C LEU A 154 -25.52 -10.75 5.33
N GLY A 155 -24.81 -9.72 5.81
CA GLY A 155 -24.64 -9.41 7.23
C GLY A 155 -25.59 -8.36 7.82
N SER A 156 -26.58 -7.87 7.07
CA SER A 156 -27.69 -7.10 7.66
C SER A 156 -28.77 -8.10 8.08
N ILE A 157 -28.73 -8.51 9.34
CA ILE A 157 -29.84 -9.13 10.05
C ILE A 157 -30.44 -8.04 10.95
N ASP A 158 -31.70 -7.75 10.63
CA ASP A 158 -32.81 -7.17 11.40
C ASP A 158 -32.54 -6.81 12.88
#